data_AF-A0A6A0ADY7-F1
#
_entry.id   AF-A0A6A0ADY7-F1
#
_cell.length_a   1.000
_cell.length_b   1.000
_cell.length_c   1.000
_cell.angle_alpha   90.00
_cell.angle_beta   90.00
_cell.angle_gamma   90.00
#
_symmetry.space_group_name_H-M   'P 1'
#
loop_
_entity.id
_entity.type
_entity.pdbx_description
1 polymer ?
#
loop_
_entity_poly.entity_id
_entity_poly.type
_entity_poly.pdbx_seq_one_letter_code
_entity_poly.pdbx_strand_id
1 'polypeptide(L)' 'VQDQAEQVLDGLLEEFDKLEKPVYHMLGNHCLYNLPRPHLNQRLGIHGPEGGGSYYAFEPHPRWRVVVVDAYDVSVL' A
#
# COMPACT_ATOMS: atom_id res chain seq x y z
N VAL A 1 14.49 -6.95 -12.97
CA VAL A 1 13.52 -7.41 -11.95
C VAL A 1 12.73 -6.24 -11.40
N GLN A 2 13.37 -5.19 -10.86
CA GLN A 2 12.66 -3.97 -10.43
C GLN A 2 11.87 -3.31 -11.56
N ASP A 3 12.44 -3.11 -12.75
CA ASP A 3 11.70 -2.52 -13.89
C ASP A 3 10.44 -3.30 -14.29
N GLN A 4 10.46 -4.63 -14.13
CA GLN A 4 9.29 -5.47 -14.40
C GLN A 4 8.25 -5.35 -13.29
N ALA A 5 8.69 -5.26 -12.03
CA ALA A 5 7.80 -5.01 -10.89
C ALA A 5 7.11 -3.63 -11.00
N GLU A 6 7.84 -2.63 -11.49
CA GLU A 6 7.30 -1.30 -11.75
C GLU A 6 6.20 -1.32 -12.82
N GLN A 7 6.46 -1.96 -13.96
CA GLN A 7 5.47 -2.09 -15.04
C GLN A 7 4.21 -2.82 -14.59
N VAL A 8 4.35 -3.86 -13.76
CA VAL A 8 3.21 -4.59 -13.19
C VAL A 8 2.44 -3.70 -12.21
N LEU A 9 3.14 -2.90 -11.39
CA LEU A 9 2.50 -1.97 -10.47
C LEU A 9 1.72 -0.88 -11.22
N ASP A 10 2.32 -0.29 -12.27
CA ASP A 10 1.65 0.70 -13.11
C ASP A 10 0.37 0.13 -13.73
N GLY A 11 0.45 -1.05 -14.35
CA GLY A 11 -0.72 -1.69 -14.93
C GLY A 11 -1.82 -1.99 -13.90
N LEU A 12 -1.47 -2.40 -12.68
CA LEU A 12 -2.45 -2.61 -11.62
C LEU A 12 -3.11 -1.30 -11.17
N LEU A 13 -2.34 -0.23 -11.03
CA LEU A 13 -2.88 1.08 -10.65
C LEU A 13 -3.82 1.63 -11.73
N GLU A 14 -3.47 1.48 -13.01
CA GLU A 14 -4.34 1.84 -14.12
C GLU A 14 -5.68 1.08 -14.09
N GLU A 15 -5.68 -0.21 -13.72
CA GLU A 15 -6.93 -0.98 -13.57
C GLU A 15 -7.75 -0.53 -12.36
N PHE A 16 -7.11 -0.17 -11.25
CA PHE A 16 -7.80 0.34 -10.06
C PHE A 16 -8.41 1.74 -10.30
N ASP A 17 -7.74 2.59 -11.07
CA ASP A 17 -8.24 3.93 -11.42
C ASP A 17 -9.58 3.86 -12.18
N LYS A 18 -9.79 2.80 -12.98
CA LYS A 18 -11.06 2.58 -13.70
C LYS A 18 -12.25 2.32 -12.78
N LEU A 19 -12.03 1.99 -11.50
CA LEU A 19 -13.13 1.77 -10.55
C LEU A 19 -13.86 3.06 -10.18
N GLU A 20 -13.23 4.23 -10.35
CA GLU A 20 -13.78 5.54 -9.97
C GLU A 20 -14.29 5.56 -8.50
N LYS A 21 -13.63 4.79 -7.62
CA LYS A 21 -13.90 4.71 -6.19
C LYS A 21 -12.59 4.83 -5.40
N PRO A 22 -12.65 5.27 -4.13
CA PRO A 22 -11.48 5.25 -3.26
C PRO A 22 -10.91 3.83 -3.14
N VAL A 23 -9.61 3.69 -3.38
CA VAL A 23 -8.88 2.43 -3.21
C VAL A 23 -7.91 2.62 -2.04
N TYR A 24 -7.95 1.67 -1.11
CA TYR A 24 -7.13 1.69 0.09
C TYR A 24 -6.19 0.48 0.04
N HIS A 25 -4.90 0.73 -0.10
CA HIS A 25 -3.90 -0.32 -0.28
C HIS A 25 -3.33 -0.78 1.06
N MET A 26 -2.94 -2.05 1.11
CA MET A 26 -2.17 -2.64 2.20
C MET A 26 -0.97 -3.38 1.61
N LEU A 27 0.15 -3.43 2.33
CA LEU A 27 1.33 -4.17 1.86
C LEU A 27 1.30 -5.62 2.33
N GLY A 28 1.58 -6.53 1.40
CA GLY A 28 1.92 -7.91 1.70
C GLY A 28 3.42 -8.20 1.46
N ASN A 29 3.86 -9.40 1.83
CA ASN A 29 5.24 -9.86 1.59
C ASN A 29 5.68 -9.72 0.13
N HIS A 30 4.82 -10.10 -0.82
CA HIS A 30 5.16 -10.03 -2.24
C HIS A 30 5.40 -8.60 -2.73
N CYS A 31 4.81 -7.59 -2.10
CA CYS A 31 5.13 -6.20 -2.41
C CYS A 31 6.58 -5.90 -1.99
N LEU A 32 6.92 -6.28 -0.75
CA LEU A 32 8.21 -5.99 -0.11
C LEU A 32 9.39 -6.77 -0.69
N TYR A 33 9.15 -7.90 -1.35
CA TYR A 33 10.19 -8.63 -2.09
C TYR A 33 10.59 -7.95 -3.40
N ASN A 34 9.70 -7.15 -3.98
CA ASN A 34 9.87 -6.59 -5.32
C ASN A 34 10.34 -5.14 -5.31
N LEU A 35 9.73 -4.30 -4.44
CA LEU A 35 10.01 -2.86 -4.40
C LEU A 35 10.22 -2.37 -2.96
N PRO A 36 11.07 -1.35 -2.73
CA PRO A 36 11.32 -0.81 -1.40
C PRO A 36 10.06 -0.22 -0.77
N ARG A 37 9.86 -0.44 0.54
CA ARG A 37 8.71 0.07 1.29
C ARG A 37 8.46 1.58 1.11
N PRO A 38 9.47 2.48 1.21
CA PRO A 38 9.22 3.91 1.01
C PRO A 38 8.69 4.23 -0.38
N HIS A 39 9.16 3.51 -1.40
CA HIS A 39 8.69 3.67 -2.77
C HIS A 39 7.24 3.20 -2.92
N LEU A 40 6.91 2.03 -2.39
CA LEU A 40 5.53 1.51 -2.37
C LEU A 40 4.58 2.44 -1.61
N ASN A 41 4.99 2.97 -0.47
CA ASN A 41 4.16 3.90 0.30
C ASN A 41 3.83 5.16 -0.51
N GLN A 42 4.82 5.72 -1.20
CA GLN A 42 4.61 6.88 -2.08
C GLN A 42 3.63 6.56 -3.21
N ARG A 43 3.82 5.41 -3.89
CA ARG A 43 3.02 5.01 -5.04
C ARG A 43 1.59 4.64 -4.70
N LEU A 44 1.38 4.05 -3.53
CA LEU A 44 0.08 3.55 -3.07
C LEU A 44 -0.66 4.54 -2.16
N GLY A 45 -0.15 5.77 -2.00
CA GLY A 45 -0.76 6.79 -1.16
C GLY A 45 -0.81 6.43 0.34
N ILE A 46 0.14 5.61 0.81
CA ILE A 46 0.21 5.18 2.20
C ILE A 46 1.01 6.21 2.99
N HIS A 47 0.30 7.11 3.68
CA HIS A 47 0.87 8.09 4.59
C HIS A 47 0.99 7.49 6.01
N GLY A 48 1.96 6.59 6.17
CA GLY A 48 2.30 6.00 7.46
C GLY A 48 2.90 7.04 8.45
N PRO A 49 3.11 6.65 9.71
CA PRO A 49 3.67 7.55 10.72
C PRO A 49 5.12 7.93 10.45
N GLU A 50 5.52 9.08 11.01
CA GLU A 50 6.91 9.52 11.01
C GLU A 50 7.80 8.46 11.67
N GLY A 51 8.82 7.98 10.94
CA GLY A 51 9.72 6.91 11.40
C GLY A 51 9.60 5.59 10.64
N GLY A 52 8.57 5.43 9.79
CA GLY A 52 8.38 4.25 8.93
C GLY A 52 7.13 3.45 9.27
N GLY A 53 6.74 2.56 8.34
CA GLY A 53 5.54 1.72 8.44
C GLY A 53 4.53 1.97 7.33
N SER A 54 3.70 0.97 7.06
CA SER A 54 2.68 0.98 6.01
C SER A 54 1.28 0.73 6.57
N TYR A 55 1.00 1.33 7.73
CA TYR A 55 -0.28 1.24 8.42
C TYR A 55 -0.93 2.63 8.56
N TYR A 56 -2.25 2.66 8.55
CA TYR A 56 -3.03 3.89 8.65
C TYR A 56 -4.49 3.56 9.04
N ALA A 57 -5.27 4.60 9.32
CA ALA A 57 -6.70 4.46 9.56
C ALA A 57 -7.47 5.53 8.78
N PHE A 58 -8.72 5.23 8.44
CA PHE A 58 -9.62 6.16 7.77
C PHE A 58 -11.08 5.88 8.14
N GLU A 59 -11.97 6.81 7.82
CA GLU A 59 -13.39 6.76 8.15
C GLU A 59 -14.22 6.75 6.87
N PRO A 60 -14.62 5.58 6.33
CA PRO A 60 -15.46 5.53 5.14
C PRO A 60 -16.91 5.98 5.42
N HIS A 61 -17.30 6.06 6.69
CA HIS A 61 -18.63 6.47 7.15
C HIS A 61 -18.51 7.05 8.57
N PRO A 62 -19.32 8.04 9.00
CA PRO A 62 -19.24 8.67 10.33
C PRO A 62 -19.35 7.76 11.57
N ARG A 63 -19.62 6.47 11.38
CA ARG A 63 -19.77 5.47 12.44
C ARG A 63 -18.80 4.30 12.30
N TRP A 64 -17.93 4.34 11.29
CA TRP A 64 -17.02 3.27 10.95
C TRP A 64 -15.61 3.83 10.86
N ARG A 65 -14.67 3.12 11.49
CA ARG A 65 -13.25 3.35 11.31
C ARG A 65 -12.63 2.07 10.80
N VAL A 66 -11.93 2.18 9.69
CA VAL A 66 -11.13 1.09 9.14
C VAL A 66 -9.68 1.34 9.56
N VAL A 67 -9.03 0.29 10.04
CA VAL A 67 -7.62 0.29 10.40
C VAL A 67 -6.91 -0.69 9.47
N VAL A 68 -5.97 -0.17 8.69
CA VAL A 68 -5.10 -0.96 7.83
C VAL A 68 -3.79 -1.17 8.58
N VAL A 69 -3.45 -2.44 8.81
CA VAL A 69 -2.28 -2.84 9.62
C VAL A 69 -1.14 -3.27 8.72
N ASP A 70 0.08 -2.91 9.11
CA ASP A 70 1.32 -3.38 8.50
C ASP A 70 1.75 -4.69 9.15
N ALA A 71 1.30 -5.81 8.58
CA ALA A 71 1.64 -7.14 9.09
C ALA A 71 3.13 -7.50 8.92
N TYR A 72 3.92 -6.64 8.28
CA TYR A 72 5.34 -6.82 8.00
C TYR A 72 6.21 -5.71 8.60
N ASP A 73 5.67 -4.89 9.53
CA ASP A 73 6.46 -3.90 10.27
C ASP A 73 7.61 -4.61 11.03
N VAL A 74 7.26 -5.68 11.73
CA VAL A 74 8.21 -6.67 12.22
C VAL A 74 7.88 -8.00 11.55
N SER A 75 8.74 -8.42 10.62
CA SER A 75 8.66 -9.75 10.02
C SER A 75 9.98 -10.47 10.11
N VAL A 76 9.93 -11.75 10.42
CA VAL A 76 11.07 -12.66 10.38
C VAL A 76 10.82 -13.67 9.27
N LEU A 77 11.36 -13.37 8.08
CA LEU A 77 11.57 -14.26 6.96
C LEU A 77 12.79 -13.76 6.17
#